data_AF-A0A940LFA6-F1
#
_entry.id   AF-A0A940LFA6-F1
#
_cell.length_a   1.000
_cell.length_b   1.000
_cell.length_c   1.000
_cell.angle_alpha   90.00
_cell.angle_beta   90.00
_cell.angle_gamma   90.00
#
_symmetry.space_group_name_H-M   'P 1'
#
loop_
_entity.id
_entity.type
_entity.pdbx_description
1 polymer ?
#
loop_
_entity_poly.entity_id
_entity_poly.type
_entity_poly.pdbx_seq_one_letter_code
_entity_poly.pdbx_strand_id
1 'polypeptide(L)'
;MKTVLHKSEIPPSQIFVIKHLEEKHFDPVWHAHSEYQLFVVFKGTGTRFIGDSIKSFKPGELVFTGPHLPHLWRSDDAYFTKRNHHKTEGIVIYFNENFLGDHILEKEEMLTIKKLFAKSMRGLEFFGAKKTEAIRLMKELVHMKGISSVIQLLHLLEILAATKEYHYISSVHYEESFNQHET
;
A
#
# COMPACT_ATOMS: atom_id res chain seq x y z
N MET A 1 -7.74 -18.46 10.67
CA MET A 1 -8.56 -17.23 10.78
C MET A 1 -9.10 -16.94 9.38
N LYS A 2 -10.41 -16.76 9.18
CA LYS A 2 -10.97 -16.58 7.84
C LYS A 2 -10.68 -15.15 7.36
N THR A 3 -9.83 -14.99 6.34
CA THR A 3 -9.56 -13.69 5.72
C THR A 3 -10.82 -13.18 5.04
N VAL A 4 -11.15 -11.90 5.25
CA VAL A 4 -12.26 -11.24 4.58
C VAL A 4 -11.72 -10.54 3.34
N LEU A 5 -12.19 -10.95 2.16
CA LEU A 5 -11.89 -10.24 0.92
C LEU A 5 -12.86 -9.06 0.75
N HIS A 6 -12.30 -7.88 0.57
CA HIS A 6 -13.07 -6.67 0.33
C HIS A 6 -13.32 -6.47 -1.17
N LYS A 7 -14.47 -5.86 -1.48
CA LYS A 7 -14.80 -5.44 -2.85
C LYS A 7 -13.86 -4.30 -3.25
N SER A 8 -13.46 -4.27 -4.53
CA SER A 8 -12.58 -3.25 -5.07
C SER A 8 -12.99 -1.83 -4.65
N GLU A 9 -12.02 -1.09 -4.13
CA GLU A 9 -12.15 0.32 -3.76
C GLU A 9 -12.15 1.25 -4.99
N ILE A 10 -11.84 0.73 -6.18
CA ILE A 10 -11.65 1.53 -7.41
C ILE A 10 -12.95 1.53 -8.24
N PRO A 11 -13.58 2.70 -8.48
CA PRO A 11 -14.73 2.79 -9.37
C PRO A 11 -14.37 2.35 -10.80
N PRO A 12 -15.27 1.69 -11.56
CA PRO A 12 -14.98 1.25 -12.93
C PRO A 12 -14.54 2.37 -13.89
N SER A 13 -14.86 3.63 -13.59
CA SER A 13 -14.48 4.80 -14.37
C SER A 13 -13.12 5.40 -13.98
N GLN A 14 -12.38 4.78 -13.06
CA GLN A 14 -11.09 5.26 -12.58
C GLN A 14 -10.03 4.15 -12.71
N ILE A 15 -8.80 4.56 -12.98
CA ILE A 15 -7.65 3.64 -13.11
C ILE A 15 -6.97 3.36 -11.76
N PHE A 16 -7.09 4.30 -10.81
CA PHE A 16 -6.58 4.21 -9.45
C PHE A 16 -7.41 5.12 -8.54
N VAL A 17 -7.37 4.87 -7.24
CA VAL A 17 -7.96 5.72 -6.21
C VAL A 17 -6.87 6.20 -5.27
N ILE A 18 -6.91 7.47 -4.90
CA ILE A 18 -6.09 8.04 -3.85
C ILE A 18 -6.99 8.64 -2.78
N LYS A 19 -6.71 8.35 -1.51
CA LYS A 19 -7.44 8.89 -0.37
C LYS A 19 -6.47 9.54 0.60
N HIS A 20 -6.74 10.80 0.95
CA HIS A 20 -6.17 11.42 2.16
C HIS A 20 -7.06 11.02 3.32
N LEU A 21 -6.52 10.22 4.24
CA LEU A 21 -7.21 9.71 5.41
C LEU A 21 -6.95 10.65 6.56
N GLU A 22 -8.00 11.22 7.15
CA GLU A 22 -7.94 11.96 8.41
C GLU A 22 -9.04 11.44 9.35
N GLU A 23 -8.73 10.34 10.02
CA GLU A 23 -9.71 9.52 10.74
C GLU A 23 -9.39 9.45 12.24
N LYS A 24 -10.32 8.93 13.05
CA LYS A 24 -10.05 8.70 14.49
C LYS A 24 -8.97 7.64 14.71
N HIS A 25 -8.97 6.60 13.89
CA HIS A 25 -7.99 5.52 13.85
C HIS A 25 -7.94 4.97 12.42
N PHE A 26 -6.86 4.27 12.08
CA PHE A 26 -6.80 3.50 10.84
C PHE A 26 -7.67 2.24 10.93
N ASP A 27 -7.85 1.55 9.80
CA ASP A 27 -8.71 0.37 9.71
C ASP A 27 -8.16 -0.79 10.57
N PRO A 28 -8.86 -1.15 11.66
CA PRO A 28 -8.41 -2.22 12.55
C PRO A 28 -8.90 -3.60 12.09
N VAL A 29 -9.63 -3.71 10.98
CA VAL A 29 -10.22 -4.97 10.50
C VAL A 29 -9.20 -5.74 9.68
N TRP A 30 -9.01 -7.03 9.98
CA TRP A 30 -8.18 -7.93 9.17
C TRP A 30 -8.84 -8.22 7.82
N HIS A 31 -8.22 -7.78 6.73
CA HIS A 31 -8.77 -7.94 5.39
C HIS A 31 -7.71 -8.13 4.32
N ALA A 32 -8.14 -8.47 3.11
CA ALA A 32 -7.32 -8.42 1.91
C ALA A 32 -8.18 -7.94 0.71
N HIS A 33 -7.53 -7.47 -0.34
CA HIS A 33 -8.19 -6.94 -1.54
C HIS A 33 -7.32 -7.18 -2.78
N SER A 34 -7.90 -7.11 -3.97
CA SER A 34 -7.22 -7.43 -5.24
C SER A 34 -6.26 -6.34 -5.73
N GLU A 35 -6.33 -5.14 -5.16
CA GLU A 35 -5.52 -4.00 -5.58
C GLU A 35 -4.11 -4.04 -4.97
N TYR A 36 -3.15 -3.47 -5.67
CA TYR A 36 -1.93 -2.97 -5.04
C TYR A 36 -2.28 -1.78 -4.14
N GLN A 37 -1.70 -1.74 -2.95
CA GLN A 37 -1.89 -0.65 -1.99
C GLN A 37 -0.56 -0.03 -1.59
N LEU A 38 -0.41 1.27 -1.80
CA LEU A 38 0.71 2.07 -1.28
C LEU A 38 0.19 3.01 -0.19
N PHE A 39 0.67 2.83 1.04
CA PHE A 39 0.18 3.55 2.21
C PHE A 39 1.32 4.25 2.95
N VAL A 40 1.11 5.53 3.28
CA VAL A 40 2.01 6.32 4.13
C VAL A 40 1.28 6.83 5.37
N VAL A 41 1.92 6.71 6.52
CA VAL A 41 1.45 7.28 7.79
C VAL A 41 2.06 8.67 8.01
N PHE A 42 1.24 9.69 8.24
CA PHE A 42 1.66 11.04 8.63
C PHE A 42 1.44 11.35 10.11
N LYS A 43 0.34 10.85 10.69
CA LYS A 43 0.04 10.94 12.11
C LYS A 43 -0.59 9.64 12.58
N GLY A 44 -0.34 9.27 13.84
CA GLY A 44 -0.81 8.01 14.38
C GLY A 44 0.33 7.07 14.75
N THR A 45 0.09 6.29 15.79
CA THR A 45 0.91 5.14 16.19
C THR A 45 -0.01 3.95 16.46
N GLY A 46 0.55 2.76 16.39
CA GLY A 46 -0.21 1.53 16.56
C GLY A 46 0.58 0.31 16.18
N THR A 47 -0.14 -0.79 15.94
CA THR A 47 0.40 -2.06 15.45
C THR A 47 -0.21 -2.39 14.10
N ARG A 48 0.64 -2.70 13.12
CA ARG A 48 0.23 -3.26 11.85
C ARG A 48 0.46 -4.76 11.84
N PHE A 49 -0.45 -5.45 11.18
CA PHE A 49 -0.36 -6.86 10.88
C PHE A 49 -0.38 -6.95 9.36
N ILE A 50 0.61 -7.60 8.77
CA ILE A 50 0.70 -7.79 7.32
C ILE A 50 1.28 -9.18 7.09
N GLY A 51 0.49 -10.06 6.49
CA GLY A 51 0.80 -11.47 6.40
C GLY A 51 1.08 -12.09 7.79
N ASP A 52 2.28 -12.62 7.97
CA ASP A 52 2.76 -13.17 9.24
C ASP A 52 3.56 -12.17 10.09
N SER A 53 3.63 -10.90 9.68
CA SER A 53 4.39 -9.84 10.33
C SER A 53 3.53 -9.02 11.28
N ILE A 54 3.97 -8.88 12.53
CA ILE A 54 3.35 -8.00 13.54
C ILE A 54 4.40 -7.00 14.00
N LYS A 55 4.20 -5.71 13.67
CA LYS A 55 5.14 -4.64 14.04
C LYS A 55 4.38 -3.36 14.39
N SER A 56 5.01 -2.52 15.20
CA SER A 56 4.50 -1.16 15.41
C SER A 56 4.64 -0.33 14.15
N PHE A 57 3.66 0.53 13.86
CA PHE A 57 3.76 1.57 12.84
C PHE A 57 3.90 2.96 13.45
N LYS A 58 4.49 3.89 12.72
CA LYS A 58 4.71 5.27 13.17
C LYS A 58 4.70 6.28 12.01
N PRO A 59 4.65 7.60 12.29
CA PRO A 59 4.75 8.62 11.26
C PRO A 59 6.01 8.48 10.39
N GLY A 60 5.83 8.66 9.08
CA GLY A 60 6.87 8.55 8.06
C GLY A 60 7.12 7.12 7.57
N GLU A 61 6.32 6.14 7.99
CA GLU A 61 6.34 4.78 7.45
C GLU A 61 5.65 4.74 6.08
N LEU A 62 6.27 4.06 5.11
CA LEU A 62 5.76 3.87 3.75
C LEU A 62 5.76 2.38 3.44
N VAL A 63 4.58 1.84 3.21
CA VAL A 63 4.36 0.41 2.95
C VAL A 63 3.70 0.21 1.60
N PHE A 64 4.20 -0.74 0.83
CA PHE A 64 3.60 -1.20 -0.42
C PHE A 64 3.22 -2.68 -0.33
N THR A 65 1.93 -2.98 -0.45
CA THR A 65 1.40 -4.35 -0.43
C THR A 65 0.84 -4.71 -1.80
N GLY A 66 1.16 -5.92 -2.25
CA GLY A 66 0.59 -6.51 -3.45
C GLY A 66 -0.82 -7.06 -3.20
N PRO A 67 -1.51 -7.47 -4.28
CA PRO A 67 -2.83 -8.09 -4.22
C PRO A 67 -2.91 -9.24 -3.22
N HIS A 68 -4.06 -9.36 -2.56
CA HIS A 68 -4.45 -10.45 -1.67
C HIS A 68 -3.58 -10.67 -0.43
N LEU A 69 -2.53 -9.86 -0.21
CA LEU A 69 -1.74 -9.90 1.01
C LEU A 69 -2.56 -9.34 2.18
N PRO A 70 -2.99 -10.18 3.14
CA PRO A 70 -3.87 -9.72 4.21
C PRO A 70 -3.17 -8.79 5.18
N HIS A 71 -3.89 -7.78 5.65
CA HIS A 71 -3.34 -6.76 6.52
C HIS A 71 -4.40 -6.06 7.38
N LEU A 72 -3.93 -5.34 8.41
CA LEU A 72 -4.67 -4.30 9.14
C LEU A 72 -3.71 -3.31 9.80
N TRP A 73 -4.21 -2.11 10.10
CA TRP A 73 -3.52 -1.10 10.91
C TRP A 73 -4.35 -0.74 12.14
N ARG A 74 -4.05 -1.39 13.28
CA ARG A 74 -4.71 -1.09 14.54
C ARG A 74 -3.98 0.02 15.26
N SER A 75 -4.57 1.21 15.31
CA SER A 75 -4.08 2.32 16.13
C SER A 75 -3.98 1.96 17.62
N ASP A 76 -3.15 2.66 18.37
CA ASP A 76 -3.03 2.44 19.83
C ASP A 76 -4.36 2.68 20.56
N ASP A 77 -4.54 2.05 21.71
CA ASP A 77 -5.81 2.11 22.48
C ASP A 77 -6.24 3.54 22.84
N ALA A 78 -5.28 4.46 22.96
CA ALA A 78 -5.55 5.88 23.16
C ALA A 78 -6.53 6.44 22.11
N TYR A 79 -6.42 6.02 20.85
CA TYR A 79 -7.25 6.48 19.72
C TYR A 79 -8.72 6.01 19.78
N PHE A 80 -9.05 5.06 20.66
CA PHE A 80 -10.43 4.53 20.82
C PHE A 80 -11.17 5.12 22.02
N THR A 81 -10.52 5.95 22.84
CA THR A 81 -11.15 6.53 24.03
C THR A 81 -12.06 7.70 23.68
N LYS A 82 -13.26 7.77 24.31
CA LYS A 82 -14.28 8.82 24.03
C LYS A 82 -13.81 10.26 24.31
N ARG A 83 -12.76 10.43 25.12
CA ARG A 83 -12.22 11.74 25.52
C ARG A 83 -11.02 12.18 24.68
N ASN A 84 -10.55 11.32 23.78
CA ASN A 84 -9.39 11.64 22.96
C ASN A 84 -9.83 12.31 21.65
N HIS A 85 -9.15 13.41 21.32
CA HIS A 85 -9.31 14.16 20.07
C HIS A 85 -8.17 13.92 19.08
N HIS A 86 -7.23 13.01 19.37
CA HIS A 86 -6.21 12.59 18.43
C HIS A 86 -6.86 12.00 17.17
N LYS A 87 -6.20 12.26 16.05
CA LYS A 87 -6.54 11.69 14.75
C LYS A 87 -5.32 11.02 14.15
N THR A 88 -5.58 9.98 13.38
CA THR A 88 -4.60 9.41 12.47
C THR A 88 -4.67 10.15 11.14
N GLU A 89 -3.54 10.27 10.46
CA GLU A 89 -3.45 10.91 9.15
C GLU A 89 -2.55 10.10 8.24
N GLY A 90 -2.95 9.91 6.99
CA GLY A 90 -2.13 9.21 6.00
C GLY A 90 -2.65 9.38 4.58
N ILE A 91 -1.90 8.88 3.60
CA ILE A 91 -2.36 8.77 2.21
C ILE A 91 -2.29 7.32 1.79
N VAL A 92 -3.36 6.81 1.18
CA VAL A 92 -3.39 5.49 0.56
C VAL A 92 -3.71 5.61 -0.93
N ILE A 93 -3.01 4.83 -1.74
CA ILE A 93 -3.23 4.71 -3.18
C ILE A 93 -3.53 3.25 -3.51
N TYR A 94 -4.63 3.02 -4.22
CA TYR A 94 -5.05 1.72 -4.73
C TYR A 94 -5.02 1.72 -6.26
N PHE A 95 -4.42 0.70 -6.87
CA PHE A 95 -4.46 0.49 -8.32
C PHE A 95 -4.41 -1.00 -8.65
N ASN A 96 -4.98 -1.38 -9.80
CA ASN A 96 -4.91 -2.74 -10.32
C ASN A 96 -3.65 -2.96 -11.15
N GLU A 97 -3.22 -4.20 -11.31
CA GLU A 97 -2.03 -4.53 -12.11
C GLU A 97 -2.10 -3.98 -13.55
N ASN A 98 -3.27 -4.10 -14.16
CA ASN A 98 -3.54 -3.74 -15.54
C ASN A 98 -4.14 -2.33 -15.70
N PHE A 99 -3.88 -1.41 -14.77
CA PHE A 99 -4.46 -0.05 -14.80
C PHE A 99 -4.11 0.77 -16.05
N LEU A 100 -3.05 0.40 -16.78
CA LEU A 100 -2.68 0.98 -18.09
C LEU A 100 -3.14 0.15 -19.30
N GLY A 101 -3.73 -1.01 -19.06
CA GLY A 101 -4.08 -2.00 -20.08
C GLY A 101 -3.34 -3.32 -19.89
N ASP A 102 -3.92 -4.36 -20.49
CA ASP A 102 -3.38 -5.71 -20.42
C ASP A 102 -2.02 -5.80 -21.15
N HIS A 103 -1.14 -6.68 -20.68
CA HIS A 103 0.19 -6.96 -21.24
C HIS A 103 1.23 -5.82 -21.22
N ILE A 104 0.92 -4.63 -20.69
CA ILE A 104 1.91 -3.54 -20.59
C ILE A 104 3.09 -3.93 -19.69
N LEU A 105 2.87 -4.71 -18.63
CA LEU A 105 3.95 -5.17 -17.74
C LEU A 105 4.92 -6.15 -18.42
N GLU A 106 4.55 -6.73 -19.55
CA GLU A 106 5.42 -7.62 -20.34
C GLU A 106 6.39 -6.85 -21.25
N LYS A 107 6.26 -5.53 -21.35
CA LYS A 107 7.13 -4.68 -22.18
C LYS A 107 8.43 -4.36 -21.45
N GLU A 108 9.49 -4.15 -22.22
CA GLU A 108 10.85 -3.95 -21.70
C GLU A 108 10.93 -2.72 -20.77
N GLU A 109 10.18 -1.67 -21.11
CA GLU A 109 10.07 -0.42 -20.35
C GLU A 109 9.47 -0.62 -18.95
N MET A 110 8.68 -1.68 -18.76
CA MET A 110 7.95 -1.94 -17.51
C MET A 110 8.60 -3.01 -16.63
N LEU A 111 9.71 -3.63 -17.07
CA LEU A 111 10.32 -4.76 -16.35
C LEU A 111 10.74 -4.43 -14.91
N THR A 112 11.18 -3.20 -14.65
CA THR A 112 11.55 -2.76 -13.29
C THR A 112 10.33 -2.64 -12.38
N ILE A 113 9.23 -2.08 -12.90
CA ILE A 113 7.95 -1.98 -12.20
C ILE A 113 7.33 -3.37 -11.99
N LYS A 114 7.38 -4.25 -13.00
CA LYS A 114 6.94 -5.65 -12.87
C LYS A 114 7.69 -6.37 -11.75
N LYS A 115 9.01 -6.16 -11.63
CA LYS A 115 9.80 -6.71 -10.51
C LYS A 115 9.40 -6.09 -9.16
N LEU A 116 9.11 -4.80 -9.10
CA LEU A 116 8.59 -4.15 -7.89
C LEU A 116 7.27 -4.79 -7.44
N PHE A 117 6.36 -5.04 -8.38
CA PHE A 117 5.07 -5.69 -8.12
C PHE A 117 5.23 -7.11 -7.61
N ALA A 118 6.08 -7.93 -8.25
CA ALA A 118 6.37 -9.28 -7.75
C ALA A 118 6.92 -9.27 -6.31
N LYS A 119 7.76 -8.28 -5.96
CA LYS A 119 8.29 -8.14 -4.60
C LYS A 119 7.23 -7.71 -3.58
N SER A 120 6.23 -6.93 -4.00
CA SER A 120 5.20 -6.42 -3.09
C SER A 120 4.20 -7.48 -2.64
N MET A 121 4.18 -8.67 -3.28
CA MET A 121 3.41 -9.83 -2.81
C MET A 121 3.75 -10.25 -1.38
N ARG A 122 4.97 -9.94 -0.92
CA ARG A 122 5.40 -10.15 0.48
C ARG A 122 5.34 -8.88 1.34
N GLY A 123 4.86 -7.79 0.77
CA GLY A 123 4.86 -6.45 1.37
C GLY A 123 6.26 -5.86 1.43
N LEU A 124 6.37 -4.56 1.16
CA LEU A 124 7.61 -3.81 1.22
C LEU A 124 7.46 -2.63 2.18
N GLU A 125 8.39 -2.50 3.12
CA GLU A 125 8.57 -1.31 3.94
C GLU A 125 9.78 -0.54 3.42
N PHE A 126 9.57 0.67 2.92
CA PHE A 126 10.64 1.50 2.37
C PHE A 126 11.32 2.37 3.44
N PHE A 127 12.60 2.64 3.25
CA PHE A 127 13.39 3.57 4.06
C PHE A 127 14.32 4.44 3.20
N GLY A 128 15.11 5.30 3.85
CA GLY A 128 16.13 6.08 3.15
C GLY A 128 15.59 7.26 2.32
N ALA A 129 16.44 7.74 1.41
CA ALA A 129 16.18 8.97 0.66
C ALA A 129 15.03 8.79 -0.35
N LYS A 130 14.95 7.62 -0.98
CA LYS A 130 13.92 7.33 -1.99
C LYS A 130 12.53 7.25 -1.40
N LYS A 131 12.40 6.83 -0.14
CA LYS A 131 11.14 6.95 0.62
C LYS A 131 10.69 8.40 0.73
N THR A 132 11.58 9.31 1.13
CA THR A 132 11.21 10.73 1.32
C THR A 132 10.73 11.35 0.02
N GLU A 133 11.40 11.04 -1.08
CA GLU A 133 10.98 11.45 -2.43
C GLU A 133 9.60 10.88 -2.80
N ALA A 134 9.38 9.58 -2.62
CA ALA A 134 8.09 8.93 -2.87
C ALA A 134 6.95 9.56 -2.05
N ILE A 135 7.18 9.85 -0.78
CA ILE A 135 6.20 10.52 0.09
C ILE A 135 5.85 11.92 -0.43
N ARG A 136 6.81 12.68 -0.95
CA ARG A 136 6.56 13.98 -1.57
C ARG A 136 5.64 13.83 -2.80
N LEU A 137 5.96 12.88 -3.68
CA LEU A 137 5.15 12.60 -4.87
C LEU A 137 3.72 12.17 -4.52
N MET A 138 3.54 11.36 -3.47
CA MET A 138 2.21 10.98 -3.00
C MET A 138 1.39 12.18 -2.54
N LYS A 139 2.01 13.14 -1.82
CA LYS A 139 1.33 14.37 -1.38
C LYS A 139 0.89 15.24 -2.56
N GLU A 140 1.73 15.36 -3.57
CA GLU A 140 1.41 16.10 -4.79
C GLU A 140 0.28 15.43 -5.56
N LEU A 141 0.34 14.09 -5.68
CA LEU A 141 -0.63 13.29 -6.42
C LEU A 141 -2.07 13.44 -5.91
N VAL A 142 -2.30 13.70 -4.62
CA VAL A 142 -3.64 13.96 -4.03
C VAL A 142 -4.37 15.11 -4.73
N HIS A 143 -3.62 16.09 -5.23
CA HIS A 143 -4.17 17.30 -5.84
C HIS A 143 -4.17 17.27 -7.36
N MET A 144 -3.66 16.20 -7.98
CA MET A 144 -3.55 16.08 -9.43
C MET A 144 -4.79 15.41 -10.03
N LYS A 145 -5.07 15.74 -11.30
CA LYS A 145 -6.19 15.20 -12.07
C LYS A 145 -5.78 14.91 -13.51
N GLY A 146 -6.58 14.09 -14.19
CA GLY A 146 -6.38 13.75 -15.60
C GLY A 146 -5.06 13.00 -15.84
N ILE A 147 -4.54 13.07 -17.06
CA ILE A 147 -3.35 12.30 -17.45
C ILE A 147 -2.11 12.62 -16.58
N SER A 148 -2.00 13.84 -16.07
CA SER A 148 -0.88 14.24 -15.22
C SER A 148 -0.80 13.41 -13.94
N SER A 149 -1.93 13.00 -13.36
CA SER A 149 -1.92 12.15 -12.16
C SER A 149 -1.44 10.72 -12.49
N VAL A 150 -1.73 10.23 -13.70
CA VAL A 150 -1.25 8.93 -14.19
C VAL A 150 0.27 8.95 -14.37
N ILE A 151 0.80 9.98 -15.01
CA ILE A 151 2.24 10.18 -15.21
C ILE A 151 2.94 10.25 -13.83
N GLN A 152 2.34 10.96 -12.88
CA GLN A 152 2.89 11.07 -11.54
C GLN A 152 2.89 9.74 -10.78
N LEU A 153 1.86 8.91 -10.93
CA LEU A 153 1.83 7.55 -10.38
C LEU A 153 2.95 6.70 -10.99
N LEU A 154 3.16 6.76 -12.31
CA LEU A 154 4.22 6.01 -12.97
C LEU A 154 5.62 6.44 -12.50
N HIS A 155 5.84 7.75 -12.35
CA HIS A 155 7.09 8.26 -11.82
C HIS A 155 7.31 7.84 -10.35
N LEU A 156 6.25 7.83 -9.53
CA LEU A 156 6.31 7.29 -8.17
C LEU A 156 6.73 5.80 -8.17
N LEU A 157 6.13 4.98 -9.03
CA LEU A 157 6.48 3.56 -9.16
C LEU A 157 7.92 3.34 -9.64
N GLU A 158 8.39 4.17 -10.57
CA GLU A 158 9.79 4.17 -11.03
C GLU A 158 10.77 4.43 -9.88
N ILE A 159 10.52 5.45 -9.05
CA ILE A 159 11.35 5.77 -7.88
C ILE A 159 11.42 4.60 -6.90
N LEU A 160 10.28 3.96 -6.63
CA LEU A 160 10.21 2.78 -5.76
C LEU A 160 10.86 1.54 -6.37
N ALA A 161 10.77 1.36 -7.69
CA ALA A 161 11.38 0.24 -8.39
C ALA A 161 12.91 0.35 -8.47
N ALA A 162 13.45 1.57 -8.51
CA ALA A 162 14.88 1.84 -8.61
C ALA A 162 15.64 1.67 -7.29
N THR A 163 14.96 1.74 -6.14
CA THR A 163 15.63 1.68 -4.84
C THR A 163 15.89 0.26 -4.35
N LYS A 164 16.93 0.11 -3.53
CA LYS A 164 17.21 -1.10 -2.72
C LYS A 164 16.93 -0.87 -1.23
N GLU A 165 16.46 0.31 -0.86
CA GLU A 165 16.18 0.74 0.52
C GLU A 165 14.78 0.26 0.96
N TYR A 166 14.62 -1.06 1.08
CA TYR A 166 13.39 -1.67 1.57
C TYR A 166 13.65 -2.96 2.36
N HIS A 167 12.67 -3.34 3.17
CA HIS A 167 12.60 -4.66 3.78
C HIS A 167 11.32 -5.38 3.35
N TYR A 168 11.43 -6.68 3.11
CA TYR A 168 10.23 -7.52 3.00
C TYR A 168 9.53 -7.56 4.35
N ILE A 169 8.21 -7.52 4.32
CA ILE A 169 7.39 -7.50 5.54
C ILE A 169 7.06 -8.93 5.99
N SER A 170 6.58 -9.75 5.06
CA SER A 170 6.15 -11.14 5.30
C SER A 170 7.25 -12.15 4.95
N SER A 171 7.20 -13.32 5.58
CA SER A 171 8.13 -14.41 5.25
C SER A 171 7.94 -14.97 3.83
N VAL A 172 8.89 -15.77 3.36
CA VAL A 172 8.78 -16.45 2.05
C VAL A 172 7.67 -17.51 2.07
N HIS A 173 7.53 -18.23 3.19
CA HIS A 173 6.56 -19.32 3.33
C HIS A 173 5.10 -18.85 3.37
N TYR A 174 4.87 -17.58 3.72
CA TYR A 174 3.54 -17.01 3.69
C TYR A 174 2.94 -17.00 2.27
N GLU A 175 3.77 -16.70 1.26
CA GLU A 175 3.37 -16.67 -0.15
C GLU A 175 3.00 -18.06 -0.68
N GLU A 176 3.74 -19.10 -0.27
CA GLU A 176 3.49 -20.49 -0.66
C GLU A 176 2.16 -21.02 -0.12
N SER A 177 1.78 -20.62 1.11
CA SER A 177 0.53 -21.04 1.74
C SER A 177 -0.73 -20.44 1.10
N PHE A 178 -0.61 -19.24 0.50
CA PHE A 178 -1.73 -18.59 -0.20
C PHE A 178 -2.02 -19.25 -1.55
N ASN A 179 -0.97 -19.62 -2.30
CA ASN A 179 -1.13 -20.25 -3.62
C ASN A 179 -1.65 -21.69 -3.56
N GLN A 180 -1.51 -22.39 -2.43
CA GLN A 180 -1.99 -23.78 -2.26
C GLN A 180 -3.50 -23.87 -1.99
N HIS A 181 -4.18 -22.76 -1.71
CA HIS A 181 -5.62 -22.73 -1.46
C HIS A 181 -6.45 -22.32 -2.70
N GLU A 182 -5.81 -22.14 -3.86
CA GLU A 182 -6.45 -21.81 -5.14
C GLU A 182 -6.36 -22.91 -6.21
N THR A 183 -5.93 -24.13 -5.86
CA THR A 183 -6.01 -25.34 -6.71
C THR A 183 -6.93 -26.40 -6.10
#